data_AF-A0A936BND2-F1
#
_entry.id   AF-A0A936BND2-F1
#
_cell.length_a   1.000
_cell.length_b   1.000
_cell.length_c   1.000
_cell.angle_alpha   90.00
_cell.angle_beta   90.00
_cell.angle_gamma   90.00
#
_symmetry.space_group_name_H-M   'P 1'
#
loop_
_entity.id
_entity.type
_entity.pdbx_description
1 polymer ?
#
loop_
_entity_poly.entity_id
_entity_poly.type
_entity_poly.pdbx_seq_one_letter_code
_entity_poly.pdbx_strand_id
1 'polypeptide(L)'
;MHKTKQNLWPTSRSVRALLSLAGAALTAGAFAQVAPAPAAEAPKPAATADEEVVVLSPFEVTSESTNGYAAATTLAGNRLNTELRDIGSAVSVITSEFLKDIGATDNRTLLQYTTGSEVGGTYGNFGGNGNGASLDESGKLINPNQNTRIRGLTAADNARDFFLSDIPWDGYSVDGVDLQRGPNSILFGQGSPAGMINVRTKQAMFRNANEVQFRLGSYGANRQSLDVNRVLLDEELALRVAALRNDDQFKQDPAQSMDKRIYGAVRWEPKTLKKNGMRTILKANYEAGQIRSNNPRTLPPMDRITPGSKPAATR
;
A
#
# COMPACT_ATOMS: atom_id res chain seq x y z
N MET A 1 -66.32 33.02 22.03
CA MET A 1 -66.21 33.07 20.55
C MET A 1 -65.47 31.80 20.12
N HIS A 2 -66.19 30.83 19.53
CA HIS A 2 -65.99 30.36 18.12
C HIS A 2 -64.57 29.80 17.84
N LYS A 3 -64.29 28.61 17.31
CA LYS A 3 -64.97 27.37 16.83
C LYS A 3 -63.80 26.35 16.66
N THR A 4 -63.88 25.07 17.12
CA THR A 4 -64.10 23.83 16.31
C THR A 4 -63.05 23.58 15.21
N LYS A 5 -62.31 22.45 15.10
CA LYS A 5 -62.70 21.03 14.83
C LYS A 5 -61.54 20.08 15.23
N GLN A 6 -61.71 18.98 15.96
CA GLN A 6 -62.30 17.66 15.59
C GLN A 6 -61.53 16.87 14.52
N ASN A 7 -60.85 15.77 14.90
CA ASN A 7 -61.30 14.40 14.60
C ASN A 7 -60.29 13.34 15.06
N LEU A 8 -60.71 12.52 16.01
CA LEU A 8 -60.08 11.27 16.42
C LEU A 8 -61.24 10.33 16.81
N TRP A 9 -61.16 9.06 16.37
CA TRP A 9 -61.88 7.83 16.78
C TRP A 9 -62.94 7.33 15.75
N PRO A 10 -63.20 5.99 15.62
CA PRO A 10 -63.45 5.10 16.76
C PRO A 10 -63.07 3.60 16.71
N THR A 11 -62.84 3.08 17.91
CA THR A 11 -63.25 1.80 18.56
C THR A 11 -63.73 0.59 17.73
N SER A 12 -63.33 -0.61 18.18
CA SER A 12 -64.28 -1.60 18.71
C SER A 12 -63.62 -2.65 19.62
N ARG A 13 -64.20 -2.79 20.82
CA ARG A 13 -64.00 -3.86 21.82
C ARG A 13 -64.86 -5.09 21.47
N SER A 14 -64.51 -6.27 22.00
CA SER A 14 -65.34 -7.29 22.71
C SER A 14 -64.66 -8.67 22.56
N VAL A 15 -64.20 -9.46 23.55
CA VAL A 15 -64.64 -9.87 24.91
C VAL A 15 -65.75 -10.95 24.91
N ARG A 16 -65.44 -12.07 25.62
CA ARG A 16 -66.30 -13.17 26.18
C ARG A 16 -66.76 -14.26 25.18
N ALA A 17 -66.98 -15.53 25.54
CA ALA A 17 -66.92 -16.37 26.77
C ALA A 17 -67.13 -17.83 26.28
N LEU A 18 -66.39 -18.86 26.74
CA LEU A 18 -66.60 -19.72 27.94
C LEU A 18 -67.81 -20.70 27.88
N LEU A 19 -67.57 -21.90 28.45
CA LEU A 19 -68.47 -23.02 28.87
C LEU A 19 -68.66 -24.20 27.87
N SER A 20 -68.02 -25.37 28.10
CA SER A 20 -68.39 -26.52 28.99
C SER A 20 -69.30 -27.53 28.28
N LEU A 21 -69.20 -28.86 28.35
CA LEU A 21 -69.06 -29.75 29.54
C LEU A 21 -68.89 -31.23 29.09
N ALA A 22 -68.47 -32.09 30.04
CA ALA A 22 -68.65 -33.56 30.17
C ALA A 22 -67.78 -34.50 29.32
N GLY A 23 -67.19 -35.60 29.81
CA GLY A 23 -67.26 -36.26 31.12
C GLY A 23 -67.43 -37.77 30.94
N ALA A 24 -66.43 -38.59 31.31
CA ALA A 24 -66.59 -40.01 31.68
C ALA A 24 -65.28 -40.58 32.25
N ALA A 25 -65.36 -41.11 33.47
CA ALA A 25 -64.30 -41.80 34.19
C ALA A 25 -64.36 -43.31 33.96
N LEU A 26 -63.22 -44.00 34.02
CA LEU A 26 -63.14 -45.43 34.35
C LEU A 26 -61.76 -45.75 34.97
N THR A 27 -61.81 -46.16 36.23
CA THR A 27 -60.73 -46.66 37.07
C THR A 27 -60.50 -48.16 36.82
N ALA A 28 -59.25 -48.61 36.63
CA ALA A 28 -58.88 -50.02 36.78
C ALA A 28 -57.39 -50.20 37.14
N GLY A 29 -57.15 -50.80 38.32
CA GLY A 29 -56.15 -51.83 38.58
C GLY A 29 -54.66 -51.47 38.52
N ALA A 30 -54.08 -51.16 39.69
CA ALA A 30 -52.65 -51.23 39.92
C ALA A 30 -52.18 -52.69 39.98
N PHE A 31 -51.38 -53.11 39.00
CA PHE A 31 -50.47 -54.26 39.12
C PHE A 31 -49.04 -53.73 39.14
N ALA A 32 -48.36 -53.91 40.27
CA ALA A 32 -46.94 -53.64 40.40
C ALA A 32 -46.14 -54.69 39.60
N GLN A 33 -45.70 -54.33 38.39
CA GLN A 33 -44.64 -55.03 37.68
C GLN A 33 -43.29 -54.49 38.16
N VAL A 34 -42.45 -55.37 38.68
CA VAL A 34 -41.03 -55.08 38.92
C VAL A 34 -40.37 -54.89 37.55
N ALA A 35 -39.93 -53.67 37.25
CA ALA A 35 -39.19 -53.37 36.04
C ALA A 35 -37.82 -54.07 36.08
N PRO A 36 -37.33 -54.65 34.97
CA PRO A 36 -35.96 -55.15 34.90
C PRO A 36 -34.98 -53.98 35.01
N ALA A 37 -33.88 -54.17 35.73
CA ALA A 37 -32.80 -53.19 35.82
C ALA A 37 -32.28 -52.84 34.41
N PRO A 38 -32.03 -51.55 34.10
CA PRO A 38 -31.49 -51.17 32.80
C PRO A 38 -30.09 -51.79 32.65
N ALA A 39 -29.89 -52.49 31.55
CA ALA A 39 -28.58 -52.95 31.12
C ALA A 39 -27.68 -51.73 30.89
N ALA A 40 -26.48 -51.74 31.46
CA ALA A 40 -25.48 -50.71 31.23
C ALA A 40 -25.11 -50.69 29.75
N GLU A 41 -25.43 -49.59 29.08
CA GLU A 41 -25.07 -49.34 27.69
C GLU A 41 -23.55 -49.12 27.62
N ALA A 42 -22.86 -49.92 26.81
CA ALA A 42 -21.44 -49.75 26.55
C ALA A 42 -21.18 -48.35 25.97
N PRO A 43 -20.09 -47.66 26.37
CA PRO A 43 -19.84 -46.30 25.91
C PRO A 43 -19.64 -46.31 24.40
N LYS A 44 -20.57 -45.67 23.69
CA LYS A 44 -20.47 -45.37 22.27
C LYS A 44 -19.18 -44.56 22.05
N PRO A 45 -18.31 -44.91 21.08
CA PRO A 45 -17.13 -44.11 20.80
C PRO A 45 -17.58 -42.67 20.56
N ALA A 46 -17.01 -41.74 21.32
CA ALA A 46 -17.23 -40.33 21.12
C ALA A 46 -16.95 -40.03 19.64
N ALA A 47 -17.96 -39.51 18.95
CA ALA A 47 -17.73 -38.88 17.65
C ALA A 47 -16.62 -37.86 17.88
N THR A 48 -15.48 -38.08 17.22
CA THR A 48 -14.49 -37.04 16.99
C THR A 48 -15.27 -35.83 16.52
N ALA A 49 -15.36 -34.81 17.38
CA ALA A 49 -15.71 -33.48 16.91
C ALA A 49 -14.76 -33.23 15.75
N ASP A 50 -15.32 -33.02 14.56
CA ASP A 50 -14.58 -32.42 13.46
C ASP A 50 -13.96 -31.16 14.05
N GLU A 51 -12.67 -31.22 14.39
CA GLU A 51 -11.89 -30.03 14.67
C GLU A 51 -12.07 -29.18 13.42
N GLU A 52 -12.89 -28.14 13.55
CA GLU A 52 -13.13 -27.15 12.53
C GLU A 52 -11.74 -26.64 12.15
N VAL A 53 -11.21 -27.16 11.03
CA VAL A 53 -9.87 -26.86 10.56
C VAL A 53 -9.82 -25.35 10.47
N VAL A 54 -9.07 -24.72 11.38
CA VAL A 54 -8.90 -23.27 11.40
C VAL A 54 -8.08 -22.93 10.16
N VAL A 55 -8.79 -22.66 9.06
CA VAL A 55 -8.19 -22.22 7.81
C VAL A 55 -7.67 -20.81 8.07
N LEU A 56 -6.37 -20.71 8.32
CA LEU A 56 -5.72 -19.42 8.47
C LEU A 56 -5.93 -18.61 7.19
N SER A 57 -6.39 -17.37 7.35
CA SER A 57 -6.54 -16.42 6.26
C SER A 57 -5.21 -16.29 5.50
N PRO A 58 -5.21 -16.46 4.17
CA PRO A 58 -4.04 -16.22 3.35
C PRO A 58 -3.55 -14.78 3.59
N PHE A 59 -2.29 -14.68 4.01
CA PHE A 59 -1.68 -13.41 4.37
C PHE A 59 -1.46 -12.55 3.12
N GLU A 60 -2.00 -11.34 3.15
CA GLU A 60 -1.81 -10.34 2.11
C GLU A 60 -1.36 -9.02 2.75
N VAL A 61 -0.26 -8.47 2.28
CA VAL A 61 0.10 -7.07 2.61
C VAL A 61 -0.78 -6.17 1.78
N THR A 62 -1.81 -5.62 2.42
CA THR A 62 -2.57 -4.49 1.90
C THR A 62 -2.07 -3.22 2.60
N SER A 63 -2.16 -2.09 1.93
CA SER A 63 -1.87 -0.77 2.52
C SER A 63 -2.94 -0.32 3.53
N GLU A 64 -3.91 -1.17 3.87
CA GLU A 64 -5.04 -0.82 4.74
C GLU A 64 -4.68 -0.78 6.23
N SER A 65 -3.54 -1.34 6.64
CA SER A 65 -3.09 -1.36 8.04
C SER A 65 -2.31 -0.10 8.47
N THR A 66 -2.38 0.98 7.71
CA THR A 66 -1.73 2.26 8.04
C THR A 66 -2.72 3.23 8.66
N ASN A 67 -2.34 3.87 9.77
CA ASN A 67 -3.11 4.96 10.37
C ASN A 67 -2.40 6.29 10.11
N GLY A 68 -2.88 7.04 9.13
CA GLY A 68 -2.26 8.29 8.71
C GLY A 68 -0.83 8.09 8.23
N TYR A 69 0.11 8.73 8.91
CA TYR A 69 1.55 8.64 8.62
C TYR A 69 2.25 7.47 9.29
N ALA A 70 1.58 6.77 10.20
CA ALA A 70 2.17 5.65 10.94
C ALA A 70 1.77 4.30 10.33
N ALA A 71 2.75 3.44 10.13
CA ALA A 71 2.53 2.03 9.85
C ALA A 71 2.95 1.19 11.06
N ALA A 72 2.15 0.19 11.42
CA ALA A 72 2.44 -0.69 12.55
C ALA A 72 3.40 -1.83 12.17
N THR A 73 3.38 -2.27 10.91
CA THR A 73 4.08 -3.47 10.44
C THR A 73 4.79 -3.25 9.10
N THR A 74 5.76 -4.11 8.77
CA THR A 74 6.45 -4.10 7.47
C THR A 74 7.07 -5.46 7.16
N LEU A 75 7.27 -5.74 5.86
CA LEU A 75 8.06 -6.87 5.37
C LEU A 75 9.57 -6.56 5.27
N ALA A 76 9.95 -5.28 5.29
CA ALA A 76 11.32 -4.86 5.03
C ALA A 76 12.33 -5.25 6.13
N GLY A 77 11.86 -5.67 7.31
CA GLY A 77 12.71 -6.06 8.43
C GLY A 77 13.25 -7.49 8.36
N ASN A 78 12.41 -8.45 7.98
CA ASN A 78 12.72 -9.90 8.03
C ASN A 78 11.95 -10.73 6.99
N ARG A 79 11.34 -10.11 5.96
CA ARG A 79 10.45 -10.73 4.96
C ARG A 79 9.17 -11.36 5.53
N LEU A 80 8.88 -11.13 6.82
CA LEU A 80 7.65 -11.51 7.48
C LEU A 80 6.90 -10.24 7.89
N ASN A 81 5.59 -10.32 8.02
CA ASN A 81 4.82 -9.19 8.52
C ASN A 81 5.08 -9.06 10.03
N THR A 82 6.01 -8.18 10.38
CA THR A 82 6.47 -8.01 11.77
C THR A 82 6.19 -6.59 12.23
N GLU A 83 5.79 -6.43 13.49
CA GLU A 83 5.64 -5.11 14.08
C GLU A 83 6.97 -4.36 14.07
N LEU A 84 6.94 -3.05 13.84
CA LEU A 84 8.16 -2.24 13.80
C LEU A 84 8.99 -2.34 15.09
N ARG A 85 8.34 -2.58 16.24
CA ARG A 85 9.01 -2.73 17.54
C ARG A 85 9.86 -4.01 17.64
N ASP A 86 9.48 -5.04 16.90
CA ASP A 86 10.11 -6.38 16.94
C ASP A 86 11.19 -6.53 15.86
N ILE A 87 11.40 -5.49 15.04
CA ILE A 87 12.42 -5.47 14.00
C ILE A 87 13.73 -4.95 14.59
N GLY A 88 14.75 -5.82 14.64
CA GLY A 88 16.09 -5.47 15.13
C GLY A 88 16.94 -4.60 14.18
N SER A 89 16.35 -4.07 13.11
CA SER A 89 17.03 -3.20 12.13
C SER A 89 16.31 -1.86 11.99
N ALA A 90 17.03 -0.83 11.54
CA ALA A 90 16.45 0.51 11.41
C ALA A 90 15.61 0.61 10.13
N VAL A 91 14.30 0.39 10.27
CA VAL A 91 13.33 0.51 9.19
C VAL A 91 12.43 1.71 9.43
N SER A 92 12.11 2.43 8.36
CA SER A 92 11.12 3.50 8.36
C SER A 92 10.11 3.21 7.26
N VAL A 93 8.83 3.15 7.63
CA VAL A 93 7.74 2.90 6.68
C VAL A 93 7.05 4.23 6.42
N ILE A 94 7.02 4.62 5.16
CA ILE A 94 6.43 5.86 4.70
C ILE A 94 5.14 5.52 3.95
N THR A 95 4.04 6.13 4.38
CA THR A 95 2.70 5.90 3.82
C THR A 95 2.46 6.79 2.61
N SER A 96 1.52 6.40 1.74
CA SER A 96 1.11 7.24 0.61
C SER A 96 0.53 8.59 1.04
N GLU A 97 -0.15 8.65 2.19
CA GLU A 97 -0.67 9.90 2.76
C GLU A 97 0.46 10.86 3.09
N PHE A 98 1.50 10.39 3.78
CA PHE A 98 2.69 11.21 4.05
C PHE A 98 3.34 11.70 2.75
N LEU A 99 3.54 10.81 1.77
CA LEU A 99 4.11 11.18 0.46
C LEU A 99 3.31 12.29 -0.22
N LYS A 100 1.97 12.20 -0.21
CA LYS A 100 1.09 13.20 -0.81
C LYS A 100 1.19 14.55 -0.11
N ASP A 101 1.24 14.55 1.22
CA ASP A 101 1.19 15.77 2.02
C ASP A 101 2.48 16.58 1.96
N ILE A 102 3.65 15.92 1.97
CA ILE A 102 4.92 16.60 1.68
C ILE A 102 5.15 16.83 0.18
N GLY A 103 4.23 16.34 -0.66
CA GLY A 103 4.29 16.44 -2.11
C GLY A 103 5.45 15.66 -2.75
N ALA A 104 6.00 14.67 -2.06
CA ALA A 104 7.12 13.86 -2.51
C ALA A 104 6.71 12.84 -3.57
N THR A 105 7.37 12.92 -4.72
CA THR A 105 7.15 12.01 -5.85
C THR A 105 8.39 11.17 -6.18
N ASP A 106 9.54 11.46 -5.59
CA ASP A 106 10.82 10.80 -5.87
C ASP A 106 11.65 10.64 -4.58
N ASN A 107 12.73 9.85 -4.64
CA ASN A 107 13.66 9.70 -3.52
C ASN A 107 14.27 11.05 -3.12
N ARG A 108 14.54 11.91 -4.09
CA ARG A 108 15.18 13.22 -3.87
C ARG A 108 14.35 14.10 -2.93
N THR A 109 13.03 14.07 -3.05
CA THR A 109 12.12 14.84 -2.20
C THR A 109 11.84 14.09 -0.91
N LEU A 110 11.53 12.78 -0.98
CA LEU A 110 11.22 11.96 0.19
C LEU A 110 12.35 11.95 1.22
N LEU A 111 13.57 11.67 0.77
CA LEU A 111 14.70 11.44 1.68
C LEU A 111 15.18 12.69 2.40
N GLN A 112 14.73 13.89 2.00
CA GLN A 112 14.97 15.11 2.78
C GLN A 112 14.19 15.12 4.09
N TYR A 113 13.11 14.35 4.19
CA TYR A 113 12.25 14.23 5.37
C TYR A 113 12.50 12.93 6.16
N THR A 114 13.44 12.09 5.72
CA THR A 114 13.82 10.88 6.46
C THR A 114 15.11 11.08 7.26
N THR A 115 15.30 10.27 8.29
CA THR A 115 16.46 10.41 9.19
C THR A 115 17.68 9.66 8.65
N GLY A 116 18.86 10.27 8.77
CA GLY A 116 20.11 9.66 8.33
C GLY A 116 20.17 9.42 6.82
N SER A 117 19.50 10.28 6.04
CA SER A 117 19.50 10.27 4.59
C SER A 117 19.95 11.61 4.04
N GLU A 118 20.75 11.53 3.00
CA GLU A 118 21.34 12.65 2.29
C GLU A 118 20.97 12.51 0.82
N VAL A 119 20.67 13.62 0.18
CA VAL A 119 20.30 13.71 -1.23
C VAL A 119 21.20 14.75 -1.86
N GLY A 120 21.94 14.34 -2.88
CA GLY A 120 22.81 15.27 -3.58
C GLY A 120 22.11 16.06 -4.70
N GLY A 121 22.79 17.07 -5.22
CA GLY A 121 22.39 17.78 -6.44
C GLY A 121 21.43 18.94 -6.20
N THR A 122 20.88 19.50 -7.29
CA THR A 122 19.92 20.62 -7.24
C THR A 122 18.71 20.23 -6.40
N TYR A 123 18.38 21.05 -5.40
CA TYR A 123 17.32 20.78 -4.42
C TYR A 123 17.59 19.63 -3.44
N GLY A 124 18.82 19.13 -3.35
CA GLY A 124 19.23 18.17 -2.33
C GLY A 124 19.72 18.85 -1.04
N ASN A 125 19.78 18.09 0.05
CA ASN A 125 20.31 18.54 1.35
C ASN A 125 21.81 18.24 1.53
N PHE A 126 22.46 17.67 0.51
CA PHE A 126 23.89 17.32 0.53
C PHE A 126 24.62 17.93 -0.66
N GLY A 127 25.60 18.79 -0.38
CA GLY A 127 26.36 19.51 -1.38
C GLY A 127 27.42 18.68 -2.11
N GLY A 128 27.58 17.39 -1.82
CA GLY A 128 28.58 16.51 -2.44
C GLY A 128 30.04 16.86 -2.14
N ASN A 129 30.31 17.91 -1.35
CA ASN A 129 31.65 18.35 -1.01
C ASN A 129 32.12 17.71 0.31
N GLY A 130 32.65 16.49 0.22
CA GLY A 130 33.31 15.82 1.34
C GLY A 130 33.78 14.40 1.00
N ASN A 131 34.93 13.99 1.55
CA ASN A 131 35.48 12.64 1.45
C ASN A 131 35.81 12.12 0.02
N GLY A 132 36.22 13.00 -0.89
CA GLY A 132 36.65 12.60 -2.25
C GLY A 132 35.51 12.24 -3.21
N ALA A 133 34.24 12.42 -2.80
CA ALA A 133 33.10 12.27 -3.70
C ALA A 133 33.02 13.45 -4.68
N SER A 134 33.02 13.16 -5.98
CA SER A 134 32.69 14.16 -7.01
C SER A 134 31.17 14.19 -7.22
N LEU A 135 30.57 15.37 -7.38
CA LEU A 135 29.23 15.48 -7.96
C LEU A 135 29.25 14.86 -9.37
N ASP A 136 28.78 13.62 -9.52
CA ASP A 136 28.49 13.06 -10.83
C ASP A 136 27.14 13.58 -11.31
N GLU A 137 27.13 14.71 -12.03
CA GLU A 137 25.91 15.21 -12.66
C GLU A 137 25.40 14.30 -13.78
N SER A 138 26.29 13.67 -14.53
CA SER A 138 25.91 12.87 -15.69
C SER A 138 25.15 11.62 -15.25
N GLY A 139 25.62 10.93 -14.22
CA GLY A 139 24.90 9.80 -13.61
C GLY A 139 23.53 10.19 -13.07
N LYS A 140 23.37 11.41 -12.52
CA LYS A 140 22.07 11.93 -12.04
C LYS A 140 21.05 12.12 -13.16
N LEU A 141 21.49 12.51 -14.35
CA LEU A 141 20.59 12.72 -15.49
C LEU A 141 19.97 11.41 -15.96
N ILE A 142 20.70 10.30 -15.80
CA ILE A 142 20.27 8.96 -16.21
C ILE A 142 19.47 8.29 -15.10
N ASN A 143 19.95 8.38 -13.84
CA ASN A 143 19.37 7.71 -12.68
C ASN A 143 19.11 8.71 -11.52
N PRO A 144 18.00 9.46 -11.54
CA PRO A 144 17.74 10.51 -10.55
C PRO A 144 17.57 9.99 -9.11
N ASN A 145 17.22 8.72 -8.94
CA ASN A 145 16.99 8.09 -7.63
C ASN A 145 18.27 7.56 -6.94
N GLN A 146 19.42 7.54 -7.62
CA GLN A 146 20.66 6.97 -7.08
C GLN A 146 21.58 8.01 -6.41
N ASN A 147 21.30 9.30 -6.53
CA ASN A 147 22.12 10.33 -5.91
C ASN A 147 21.70 10.59 -4.45
N THR A 148 21.73 9.53 -3.68
CA THR A 148 21.32 9.50 -2.27
C THR A 148 22.43 8.84 -1.45
N ARG A 149 22.54 9.17 -0.17
CA ARG A 149 23.37 8.43 0.77
C ARG A 149 22.56 8.13 2.00
N ILE A 150 22.71 6.93 2.52
CA ILE A 150 22.13 6.54 3.80
C ILE A 150 23.26 6.41 4.81
N ARG A 151 23.09 7.03 5.99
CA ARG A 151 24.06 7.09 7.09
C ARG A 151 25.44 7.60 6.67
N GLY A 152 25.51 8.50 5.68
CA GLY A 152 26.77 9.03 5.16
C GLY A 152 27.65 7.99 4.46
N LEU A 153 27.08 6.88 3.99
CA LEU A 153 27.86 5.81 3.35
C LEU A 153 27.81 5.93 1.83
N THR A 154 26.91 5.20 1.18
CA THR A 154 26.68 5.16 -0.27
C THR A 154 25.18 5.17 -0.56
N ALA A 155 24.79 5.10 -1.83
CA ALA A 155 23.40 4.95 -2.24
C ALA A 155 22.81 3.62 -1.79
N ALA A 156 21.56 3.64 -1.31
CA ALA A 156 20.81 2.44 -1.03
C ALA A 156 20.32 1.79 -2.33
N ASP A 157 20.10 0.49 -2.29
CA ASP A 157 19.47 -0.23 -3.39
C ASP A 157 18.04 0.27 -3.59
N ASN A 158 17.64 0.43 -4.85
CA ASN A 158 16.26 0.76 -5.18
C ASN A 158 15.53 -0.52 -5.57
N ALA A 159 14.45 -0.79 -4.84
CA ALA A 159 13.63 -1.96 -5.07
C ALA A 159 12.16 -1.56 -5.30
N ARG A 160 11.47 -2.39 -6.06
CA ARG A 160 10.04 -2.33 -6.29
C ARG A 160 9.44 -3.65 -5.87
N ASP A 161 8.58 -3.61 -4.85
CA ASP A 161 8.00 -4.81 -4.23
C ASP A 161 9.08 -5.87 -3.86
N PHE A 162 10.22 -5.39 -3.35
CA PHE A 162 11.41 -6.14 -2.92
C PHE A 162 12.27 -6.77 -4.04
N PHE A 163 12.05 -6.36 -5.30
CA PHE A 163 12.91 -6.71 -6.42
C PHE A 163 13.70 -5.48 -6.87
N LEU A 164 15.02 -5.62 -7.06
CA LEU A 164 15.85 -4.52 -7.55
C LEU A 164 15.30 -3.98 -8.86
N SER A 165 15.22 -2.65 -8.96
CA SER A 165 14.68 -1.98 -10.12
C SER A 165 15.40 -0.67 -10.37
N ASP A 166 15.83 -0.48 -11.62
CA ASP A 166 16.38 0.78 -12.10
C ASP A 166 15.29 1.72 -12.63
N ILE A 167 14.02 1.28 -12.65
CA ILE A 167 12.90 2.13 -13.05
C ILE A 167 12.70 3.18 -11.95
N PRO A 168 12.87 4.49 -12.24
CA PRO A 168 12.64 5.51 -11.24
C PRO A 168 11.18 5.46 -10.81
N TRP A 169 10.88 5.32 -9.53
CA TRP A 169 9.49 5.36 -9.08
C TRP A 169 8.95 6.79 -9.11
N ASP A 170 7.62 6.90 -9.23
CA ASP A 170 6.91 8.15 -9.03
C ASP A 170 5.64 7.90 -8.18
N GLY A 171 5.32 8.82 -7.27
CA GLY A 171 4.17 8.75 -6.36
C GLY A 171 2.81 8.41 -7.00
N TYR A 172 2.62 8.60 -8.31
CA TYR A 172 1.38 8.24 -9.01
C TYR A 172 1.05 6.74 -8.95
N SER A 173 2.06 5.85 -8.92
CA SER A 173 1.91 4.39 -8.96
C SER A 173 2.31 3.71 -7.64
N VAL A 174 2.52 4.49 -6.57
CA VAL A 174 3.10 4.05 -5.29
C VAL A 174 2.09 4.15 -4.15
N ASP A 175 2.02 3.09 -3.34
CA ASP A 175 1.19 3.03 -2.11
C ASP A 175 2.02 3.33 -0.85
N GLY A 176 3.35 3.21 -0.92
CA GLY A 176 4.26 3.60 0.16
C GLY A 176 5.69 3.20 -0.11
N VAL A 177 6.59 3.59 0.79
CA VAL A 177 8.04 3.32 0.70
C VAL A 177 8.53 2.75 2.02
N ASP A 178 9.30 1.67 1.99
CA ASP A 178 10.08 1.17 3.12
C ASP A 178 11.54 1.58 2.95
N LEU A 179 12.06 2.34 3.90
CA LEU A 179 13.47 2.70 3.98
C LEU A 179 14.14 1.84 5.04
N GLN A 180 14.94 0.86 4.61
CA GLN A 180 15.79 0.06 5.47
C GLN A 180 17.21 0.61 5.43
N ARG A 181 17.73 1.01 6.60
CA ARG A 181 19.03 1.69 6.71
C ARG A 181 20.09 0.75 7.25
N GLY A 182 21.13 0.53 6.46
CA GLY A 182 22.24 -0.38 6.76
C GLY A 182 22.12 -1.75 6.06
N PRO A 183 23.15 -2.60 6.17
CA PRO A 183 23.24 -3.83 5.41
C PRO A 183 22.06 -4.79 5.67
N ASN A 184 21.50 -5.36 4.60
CA ASN A 184 20.37 -6.30 4.65
C ASN A 184 20.61 -7.55 3.80
N SER A 185 21.88 -7.88 3.53
CA SER A 185 22.27 -8.94 2.60
C SER A 185 21.79 -10.34 2.98
N ILE A 186 21.52 -10.57 4.27
CA ILE A 186 20.94 -11.83 4.75
C ILE A 186 19.53 -12.09 4.20
N LEU A 187 18.77 -11.04 3.85
CA LEU A 187 17.38 -11.16 3.37
C LEU A 187 17.24 -10.93 1.87
N PHE A 188 18.13 -10.13 1.28
CA PHE A 188 18.01 -9.66 -0.11
C PHE A 188 19.23 -10.01 -0.98
N GLY A 189 20.19 -10.77 -0.45
CA GLY A 189 21.38 -11.20 -1.17
C GLY A 189 22.45 -10.12 -1.27
N GLN A 190 23.19 -10.08 -2.38
CA GLN A 190 24.16 -9.00 -2.59
C GLN A 190 23.41 -7.66 -2.67
N GLY A 191 23.71 -6.76 -1.74
CA GLY A 191 23.03 -5.47 -1.65
C GLY A 191 23.95 -4.40 -1.07
N SER A 192 23.55 -3.15 -1.24
CA SER A 192 24.29 -2.00 -0.77
C SER A 192 24.44 -2.03 0.76
N PRO A 193 25.63 -1.70 1.31
CA PRO A 193 25.81 -1.56 2.76
C PRO A 193 25.01 -0.36 3.33
N ALA A 194 24.51 0.52 2.47
CA ALA A 194 23.59 1.59 2.83
C ALA A 194 22.16 1.09 3.12
N GLY A 195 21.82 -0.12 2.67
CA GLY A 195 20.50 -0.74 2.79
C GLY A 195 19.66 -0.61 1.53
N MET A 196 18.34 -0.57 1.69
CA MET A 196 17.37 -0.63 0.59
C MET A 196 16.25 0.39 0.79
N ILE A 197 15.84 1.00 -0.32
CA ILE A 197 14.62 1.77 -0.47
C ILE A 197 13.67 0.93 -1.30
N ASN A 198 12.68 0.33 -0.65
CA ASN A 198 11.66 -0.48 -1.31
C ASN A 198 10.39 0.33 -1.53
N VAL A 199 9.92 0.37 -2.77
CA VAL A 199 8.70 1.03 -3.16
C VAL A 199 7.59 -0.01 -3.31
N ARG A 200 6.49 0.17 -2.58
CA ARG A 200 5.30 -0.67 -2.71
C ARG A 200 4.39 -0.10 -3.79
N THR A 201 4.07 -0.91 -4.78
CA THR A 201 3.20 -0.45 -5.88
C THR A 201 1.73 -0.52 -5.54
N LYS A 202 0.96 0.37 -6.16
CA LYS A 202 -0.49 0.40 -6.11
C LYS A 202 -1.10 -0.91 -6.60
N GLN A 203 -1.73 -1.67 -5.71
CA GLN A 203 -2.40 -2.92 -6.08
C GLN A 203 -3.86 -2.67 -6.50
N ALA A 204 -4.41 -3.57 -7.31
CA ALA A 204 -5.84 -3.60 -7.59
C ALA A 204 -6.60 -4.16 -6.38
N MET A 205 -7.68 -3.49 -6.00
CA MET A 205 -8.48 -3.80 -4.80
C MET A 205 -9.93 -4.14 -5.16
N PHE A 206 -10.60 -4.94 -4.34
CA PHE A 206 -12.04 -5.22 -4.51
C PHE A 206 -12.94 -4.09 -4.00
N ARG A 207 -12.57 -2.84 -4.28
CA ARG A 207 -13.37 -1.64 -4.00
C ARG A 207 -13.21 -0.61 -5.09
N ASN A 208 -14.29 -0.01 -5.57
CA ASN A 208 -14.18 1.04 -6.57
C ASN A 208 -13.53 2.30 -5.96
N ALA A 209 -12.53 2.86 -6.63
CA ALA A 209 -11.87 4.10 -6.22
C ALA A 209 -11.48 4.91 -7.44
N ASN A 210 -11.56 6.24 -7.35
CA ASN A 210 -11.19 7.15 -8.43
C ASN A 210 -10.53 8.38 -7.81
N GLU A 211 -9.37 8.76 -8.31
CA GLU A 211 -8.62 9.94 -7.89
C GLU A 211 -8.13 10.67 -9.14
N VAL A 212 -8.30 11.99 -9.13
CA VAL A 212 -7.75 12.89 -10.15
C VAL A 212 -7.00 13.98 -9.41
N GLN A 213 -5.76 14.22 -9.82
CA GLN A 213 -4.91 15.26 -9.22
C GLN A 213 -4.44 16.22 -10.30
N PHE A 214 -4.54 17.50 -9.98
CA PHE A 214 -3.92 18.58 -10.74
C PHE A 214 -3.04 19.39 -9.79
N ARG A 215 -1.79 19.62 -10.17
CA ARG A 215 -0.84 20.46 -9.44
C ARG A 215 -0.22 21.46 -10.41
N LEU A 216 -0.21 22.72 -10.00
CA LEU A 216 0.45 23.82 -10.69
C LEU A 216 1.64 24.28 -9.84
N GLY A 217 2.72 24.67 -10.48
CA GLY A 217 3.95 25.08 -9.82
C GLY A 217 4.57 26.32 -10.44
N SER A 218 5.68 26.75 -9.85
CA SER A 218 6.48 27.87 -10.36
C SER A 218 6.95 27.63 -11.79
N TYR A 219 7.24 28.72 -12.51
CA TYR A 219 7.78 28.71 -13.88
C TYR A 219 6.88 28.01 -14.91
N GLY A 220 5.59 27.82 -14.61
CA GLY A 220 4.63 27.14 -15.49
C GLY A 220 4.63 25.62 -15.36
N ALA A 221 5.30 25.06 -14.34
CA ALA A 221 5.27 23.63 -14.07
C ALA A 221 3.83 23.15 -13.83
N ASN A 222 3.47 22.01 -14.40
CA ASN A 222 2.15 21.42 -14.23
C ASN A 222 2.23 19.90 -14.18
N ARG A 223 1.36 19.32 -13.35
CA ARG A 223 1.30 17.88 -13.13
C ARG A 223 -0.14 17.42 -13.06
N GLN A 224 -0.42 16.33 -13.74
CA GLN A 224 -1.74 15.73 -13.86
C GLN A 224 -1.61 14.25 -13.62
N SER A 225 -2.42 13.71 -12.71
CA SER A 225 -2.50 12.27 -12.51
C SER A 225 -3.94 11.80 -12.40
N LEU A 226 -4.15 10.56 -12.85
CA LEU A 226 -5.41 9.84 -12.79
C LEU A 226 -5.11 8.48 -12.16
N ASP A 227 -5.94 8.04 -11.24
CA ASP A 227 -5.88 6.71 -10.65
C ASP A 227 -7.30 6.16 -10.50
N VAL A 228 -7.57 5.06 -11.16
CA VAL A 228 -8.90 4.45 -11.22
C VAL A 228 -8.75 2.98 -10.88
N ASN A 229 -9.41 2.55 -9.81
CA ASN A 229 -9.58 1.15 -9.44
C ASN A 229 -11.04 0.74 -9.65
N ARG A 230 -11.25 -0.35 -10.40
CA ARG A 230 -12.57 -0.88 -10.72
C ARG A 230 -12.64 -2.37 -10.44
N VAL A 231 -13.72 -2.76 -9.75
CA VAL A 231 -14.12 -4.17 -9.60
C VAL A 231 -14.89 -4.55 -10.85
N LEU A 232 -14.36 -5.51 -11.62
CA LEU A 232 -14.97 -6.02 -12.85
C LEU A 232 -15.88 -7.22 -12.54
N LEU A 233 -15.45 -8.07 -11.60
CA LEU A 233 -16.22 -9.18 -11.05
C LEU A 233 -16.13 -9.13 -9.53
N ASP A 234 -17.28 -9.17 -8.86
CA ASP A 234 -17.36 -9.01 -7.42
C ASP A 234 -16.57 -10.10 -6.68
N GLU A 235 -15.64 -9.68 -5.83
CA GLU A 235 -14.68 -10.53 -5.08
C GLU A 235 -13.86 -11.52 -5.94
N GLU A 236 -13.74 -11.27 -7.24
CA GLU A 236 -13.06 -12.16 -8.17
C GLU A 236 -12.08 -11.42 -9.07
N LEU A 237 -12.45 -10.30 -9.69
CA LEU A 237 -11.57 -9.58 -10.62
C LEU A 237 -11.61 -8.08 -10.37
N ALA A 238 -10.44 -7.50 -10.13
CA ALA A 238 -10.25 -6.06 -10.04
C ALA A 238 -9.12 -5.59 -10.97
N LEU A 239 -9.30 -4.41 -11.54
CA LEU A 239 -8.32 -3.72 -12.37
C LEU A 239 -8.06 -2.33 -11.81
N ARG A 240 -6.79 -1.93 -11.80
CA ARG A 240 -6.36 -0.57 -11.49
C ARG A 240 -5.56 0.00 -12.65
N VAL A 241 -5.86 1.23 -13.03
CA VAL A 241 -5.12 1.98 -14.05
C VAL A 241 -4.77 3.33 -13.47
N ALA A 242 -3.48 3.68 -13.53
CA ALA A 242 -3.01 5.00 -13.17
C ALA A 242 -2.22 5.62 -14.33
N ALA A 243 -2.34 6.93 -14.51
CA ALA A 243 -1.65 7.66 -15.56
C ALA A 243 -1.06 8.96 -14.99
N LEU A 244 0.08 9.36 -15.56
CA LEU A 244 0.81 10.55 -15.17
C LEU A 244 1.22 11.34 -16.40
N ARG A 245 1.03 12.66 -16.32
CA ARG A 245 1.72 13.65 -17.15
C ARG A 245 2.28 14.72 -16.23
N ASN A 246 3.61 14.84 -16.20
CA ASN A 246 4.34 15.86 -15.46
C ASN A 246 5.17 16.69 -16.43
N ASP A 247 5.12 18.00 -16.27
CA ASP A 247 5.89 18.97 -17.04
C ASP A 247 6.51 19.94 -16.03
N ASP A 248 7.77 19.69 -15.68
CA ASP A 248 8.55 20.51 -14.77
C ASP A 248 9.35 21.54 -15.56
N GLN A 249 9.22 22.80 -15.17
CA GLN A 249 9.96 23.93 -15.71
C GLN A 249 10.90 24.48 -14.64
N PHE A 250 12.14 24.78 -15.04
CA PHE A 250 13.16 25.30 -14.12
C PHE A 250 13.34 26.80 -14.31
N LYS A 251 14.01 27.44 -13.35
CA LYS A 251 14.32 28.88 -13.43
C LYS A 251 15.25 29.22 -14.62
N GLN A 252 16.11 28.28 -15.00
CA GLN A 252 17.08 28.45 -16.08
C GLN A 252 16.47 28.00 -17.40
N ASP A 253 16.43 28.88 -18.41
CA ASP A 253 16.05 28.50 -19.76
C ASP A 253 17.24 27.86 -20.51
N PRO A 254 17.04 26.83 -21.36
CA PRO A 254 15.78 26.14 -21.69
C PRO A 254 15.61 24.83 -20.88
N ALA A 255 15.85 24.86 -19.57
CA ALA A 255 15.83 23.64 -18.75
C ALA A 255 14.40 23.22 -18.41
N GLN A 256 14.08 21.94 -18.68
CA GLN A 256 12.75 21.35 -18.52
C GLN A 256 12.82 19.84 -18.30
N SER A 257 11.79 19.23 -17.72
CA SER A 257 11.64 17.79 -17.62
C SER A 257 10.19 17.36 -17.84
N MET A 258 9.96 16.50 -18.82
CA MET A 258 8.66 15.96 -19.16
C MET A 258 8.61 14.48 -18.82
N ASP A 259 7.64 14.06 -17.99
CA ASP A 259 7.39 12.68 -17.63
C ASP A 259 5.97 12.27 -18.05
N LYS A 260 5.85 11.18 -18.80
CA LYS A 260 4.56 10.61 -19.21
C LYS A 260 4.58 9.12 -18.96
N ARG A 261 3.66 8.64 -18.13
CA ARG A 261 3.61 7.21 -17.77
C ARG A 261 2.20 6.69 -17.62
N ILE A 262 2.08 5.39 -17.78
CA ILE A 262 0.88 4.62 -17.49
C ILE A 262 1.27 3.39 -16.69
N TYR A 263 0.46 3.08 -15.70
CA TYR A 263 0.57 1.93 -14.83
C TYR A 263 -0.75 1.16 -14.84
N GLY A 264 -0.67 -0.16 -14.91
CA GLY A 264 -1.80 -1.06 -14.80
C GLY A 264 -1.52 -2.14 -13.77
N ALA A 265 -2.51 -2.51 -12.98
CA ALA A 265 -2.46 -3.66 -12.08
C ALA A 265 -3.77 -4.44 -12.18
N VAL A 266 -3.67 -5.77 -12.15
CA VAL A 266 -4.81 -6.67 -12.10
C VAL A 266 -4.67 -7.59 -10.90
N ARG A 267 -5.80 -7.83 -10.23
CA ARG A 267 -5.96 -8.84 -9.18
C ARG A 267 -7.08 -9.77 -9.58
N TRP A 268 -6.78 -11.05 -9.66
CA TRP A 268 -7.74 -12.09 -10.01
C TRP A 268 -7.72 -13.21 -8.96
N GLU A 269 -8.89 -13.48 -8.38
CA GLU A 269 -9.15 -14.53 -7.41
C GLU A 269 -10.30 -15.41 -7.91
N PRO A 270 -10.03 -16.33 -8.84
CA PRO A 270 -11.07 -17.15 -9.45
C PRO A 270 -11.86 -17.93 -8.40
N LYS A 271 -13.17 -17.70 -8.34
CA LYS A 271 -14.05 -18.39 -7.38
C LYS A 271 -14.08 -19.90 -7.61
N THR A 272 -13.86 -20.32 -8.85
CA THR A 272 -13.78 -21.74 -9.24
C THR A 272 -12.60 -22.49 -8.62
N LEU A 273 -11.51 -21.78 -8.29
CA LEU A 273 -10.34 -22.33 -7.60
C LEU A 273 -10.41 -22.20 -6.08
N LYS A 274 -11.41 -21.48 -5.54
CA LYS A 274 -11.71 -21.44 -4.09
C LYS A 274 -12.40 -22.75 -3.68
N LYS A 275 -11.62 -23.84 -3.52
CA LYS A 275 -12.11 -25.15 -3.05
C LYS A 275 -11.22 -25.68 -1.94
N ASN A 276 -11.83 -26.37 -0.97
CA ASN A 276 -11.14 -27.06 0.13
C ASN A 276 -10.17 -26.16 0.92
N GLY A 277 -10.56 -24.90 1.19
CA GLY A 277 -9.72 -23.94 1.91
C GLY A 277 -8.55 -23.35 1.12
N MET A 278 -8.29 -23.81 -0.12
CA MET A 278 -7.30 -23.17 -0.99
C MET A 278 -7.87 -21.88 -1.58
N ARG A 279 -7.07 -20.81 -1.50
CA ARG A 279 -7.33 -19.52 -2.17
C ARG A 279 -6.18 -19.24 -3.12
N THR A 280 -6.48 -19.13 -4.41
CA THR A 280 -5.49 -18.71 -5.42
C THR A 280 -5.66 -17.22 -5.69
N ILE A 281 -4.57 -16.46 -5.57
CA ILE A 281 -4.54 -15.03 -5.87
C ILE A 281 -3.50 -14.81 -6.97
N LEU A 282 -3.95 -14.29 -8.10
CA LEU A 282 -3.11 -13.92 -9.23
C LEU A 282 -3.03 -12.41 -9.30
N LYS A 283 -1.80 -11.88 -9.25
CA LYS A 283 -1.52 -10.45 -9.36
C LYS A 283 -0.55 -10.22 -10.50
N ALA A 284 -0.81 -9.22 -11.31
CA ALA A 284 0.13 -8.76 -12.31
C ALA A 284 0.07 -7.24 -12.41
N ASN A 285 1.22 -6.63 -12.65
CA ASN A 285 1.36 -5.20 -12.84
C ASN A 285 2.25 -4.91 -14.05
N TYR A 286 2.03 -3.74 -14.65
CA TYR A 286 2.76 -3.28 -15.82
C TYR A 286 2.91 -1.77 -15.75
N GLU A 287 4.10 -1.26 -16.09
CA GLU A 287 4.35 0.17 -16.23
C GLU A 287 5.05 0.43 -17.57
N ALA A 288 4.62 1.50 -18.23
CA ALA A 288 5.30 2.03 -19.40
C ALA A 288 5.35 3.56 -19.31
N GLY A 289 6.45 4.15 -19.76
CA GLY A 289 6.58 5.59 -19.72
C GLY A 289 7.82 6.10 -20.46
N GLN A 290 7.86 7.41 -20.65
CA GLN A 290 8.99 8.12 -21.21
C GLN A 290 9.25 9.40 -20.43
N ILE A 291 10.52 9.58 -20.05
CA ILE A 291 11.01 10.83 -19.47
C ILE A 291 11.90 11.50 -20.53
N ARG A 292 11.67 12.78 -20.80
CA ARG A 292 12.55 13.62 -21.63
C ARG A 292 12.92 14.84 -20.83
N SER A 293 14.21 15.07 -20.62
CA SER A 293 14.67 16.19 -19.80
C SER A 293 15.88 16.88 -20.40
N ASN A 294 15.95 18.18 -20.12
CA ASN A 294 17.12 19.03 -20.22
C ASN A 294 17.27 19.67 -18.83
N ASN A 295 17.89 18.98 -17.89
CA ASN A 295 17.95 19.45 -16.51
C ASN A 295 19.01 20.55 -16.33
N PRO A 296 18.82 21.49 -15.38
CA PRO A 296 19.81 22.51 -15.10
C PRO A 296 21.08 21.86 -14.54
N ARG A 297 22.23 22.36 -15.01
CA ARG A 297 23.54 21.96 -14.51
C ARG A 297 23.99 22.91 -13.41
N THR A 298 24.52 22.34 -12.33
CA THR A 298 25.13 23.05 -11.20
C THR A 298 26.63 23.19 -11.37
N LEU A 299 27.26 22.31 -12.14
CA LEU A 299 28.67 22.42 -12.51
C LEU A 299 28.82 23.29 -13.78
N PRO A 300 29.82 24.18 -13.80
CA PRO A 300 30.14 24.91 -15.03
C PRO A 300 30.58 23.93 -16.12
N PRO A 301 30.53 24.34 -17.40
CA PRO A 301 31.08 23.55 -18.49
C PRO A 301 32.54 23.21 -18.17
N MET A 302 32.84 21.91 -18.07
CA MET A 302 34.21 21.44 -17.94
C MET A 302 34.71 21.07 -19.33
N ASP A 303 35.62 21.88 -19.86
CA ASP A 303 36.37 21.54 -21.06
C ASP A 303 37.49 20.57 -20.65
N ARG A 304 37.40 19.33 -21.14
CA ARG A 304 38.41 18.28 -20.93
C ARG A 304 39.32 18.09 -22.15
N ILE A 305 39.14 18.90 -23.18
CA ILE A 305 39.86 18.79 -24.46
C ILE A 305 41.02 19.79 -24.48
N THR A 306 40.83 21.00 -23.95
CA THR A 306 41.89 22.02 -23.91
C THR A 306 42.69 21.93 -22.61
N PRO A 307 44.02 21.69 -22.66
CA PRO A 307 44.86 21.81 -21.48
C PRO A 307 44.86 23.26 -20.97
N GLY A 308 44.22 23.53 -19.84
CA GLY A 308 44.38 24.80 -19.10
C GLY A 308 43.27 25.85 -19.24
N SER A 309 42.08 25.54 -19.76
CA SER A 309 40.98 26.50 -19.73
C SER A 309 40.41 26.62 -18.30
N LYS A 310 40.63 27.79 -17.68
CA LYS A 310 39.94 28.17 -16.44
C LYS A 310 38.43 28.29 -16.73
N PRO A 311 37.56 27.85 -15.80
CA PRO A 311 36.12 27.99 -15.99
C PRO A 311 35.77 29.46 -16.23
N ALA A 312 35.07 29.73 -17.33
CA ALA A 312 34.63 31.07 -17.68
C ALA A 312 33.74 31.61 -16.56
N ALA A 313 34.17 32.71 -15.94
CA ALA A 313 33.37 33.42 -14.97
C ALA A 313 32.12 33.98 -15.67
N THR A 314 30.96 33.41 -15.36
CA THR A 314 29.67 33.96 -15.77
C THR A 314 29.41 35.26 -15.01
N ARG A 315 29.15 36.34 -15.75
CA ARG A 315 28.57 37.59 -15.25
C ARG A 315 27.09 37.40 -14.93
#